data_AF-A0AAC9SWV6-F1
#
_entry.id   AF-A0AAC9SWV6-F1
#
_cell.length_a   1.000
_cell.length_b   1.000
_cell.length_c   1.000
_cell.angle_alpha   90.00
_cell.angle_beta   90.00
_cell.angle_gamma   90.00
#
_symmetry.space_group_name_H-M   'P 1'
#
loop_
_entity.id
_entity.type
_entity.pdbx_description
1 polymer ?
#
loop_
_entity_poly.entity_id
_entity_poly.type
_entity_poly.pdbx_seq_one_letter_code
_entity_poly.pdbx_strand_id
1 'polypeptide(L)'
;MPAEPIPEGPAVDLGAIPGAQAAPEYDGAGNPISYTVIEGDSFFDIAQRFDLPMQQLLRMNPKVAGLGEDIYLRQVINLDWTKNG
;
A
#
# COMPACT_ATOMS: atom_id res chain seq x y z
N MET A 1 -9.70 7.00 24.97
CA MET A 1 -9.01 7.97 24.08
C MET A 1 -9.51 7.69 22.67
N PRO A 2 -10.03 8.67 21.92
CA PRO A 2 -10.31 8.46 20.50
C PRO A 2 -9.00 8.07 19.81
N ALA A 3 -9.03 7.08 18.91
CA ALA A 3 -7.87 6.80 18.07
C ALA A 3 -7.60 8.08 17.27
N GLU A 4 -6.45 8.73 17.53
CA GLU A 4 -6.01 9.85 16.71
C GLU A 4 -5.95 9.34 15.26
N PRO A 5 -6.53 10.07 14.30
CA PRO A 5 -6.41 9.68 12.90
C PRO A 5 -4.91 9.57 12.61
N ILE A 6 -4.48 8.38 12.19
CA ILE A 6 -3.08 8.18 11.81
C ILE A 6 -2.77 9.26 10.76
N PRO A 7 -1.75 10.11 10.99
CA PRO A 7 -1.45 11.20 10.08
C PRO A 7 -1.17 10.62 8.69
N GLU A 8 -1.89 11.13 7.69
CA GLU A 8 -1.66 10.74 6.30
C GLU A 8 -0.22 11.16 5.93
N GLY A 9 0.57 10.22 5.42
CA GLY A 9 2.01 10.41 5.22
C GLY A 9 2.58 9.63 4.04
N PRO A 10 3.88 9.79 3.74
CA PRO A 10 4.55 8.98 2.74
C PRO A 10 4.54 7.51 3.12
N ALA A 11 4.47 6.64 2.11
CA ALA A 11 4.74 5.22 2.29
C ALA A 11 6.19 5.04 2.78
N VAL A 12 6.36 4.37 3.92
CA VAL A 12 7.68 4.04 4.48
C VAL A 12 7.88 2.55 4.39
N ASP A 13 8.82 2.08 3.56
CA ASP A 13 9.13 0.65 3.48
C ASP A 13 9.78 0.18 4.79
N LEU A 14 9.01 -0.53 5.63
CA LEU A 14 9.50 -1.18 6.85
C LEU A 14 10.19 -2.52 6.56
N GLY A 15 10.21 -2.95 5.29
CA GLY A 15 10.78 -4.20 4.82
C GLY A 15 9.74 -5.28 4.53
N ALA A 16 10.14 -6.31 3.80
CA ALA A 16 9.26 -7.39 3.39
C ALA A 16 8.72 -8.18 4.59
N ILE A 17 7.41 -8.42 4.60
CA ILE A 17 6.71 -9.24 5.60
C ILE A 17 6.02 -10.43 4.92
N PRO A 18 5.56 -11.46 5.66
CA PRO A 18 5.03 -12.69 5.08
C PRO A 18 3.89 -12.52 4.06
N GLY A 19 3.09 -11.44 4.16
CA GLY A 19 2.04 -11.08 3.20
C GLY A 19 2.32 -9.82 2.35
N ALA A 20 3.57 -9.34 2.32
CA ALA A 20 4.01 -8.28 1.42
C ALA A 20 5.47 -8.52 1.04
N GLN A 21 5.72 -9.49 0.16
CA GLN A 21 7.05 -9.92 -0.26
C GLN A 21 7.49 -9.35 -1.62
N ALA A 22 6.56 -8.84 -2.43
CA ALA A 22 6.91 -8.24 -3.70
C ALA A 22 7.87 -7.05 -3.53
N ALA A 23 8.62 -6.76 -4.59
CA ALA A 23 9.48 -5.60 -4.63
C ALA A 23 8.64 -4.34 -4.93
N PRO A 24 8.62 -3.33 -4.05
CA PRO A 24 8.14 -2.01 -4.42
C PRO A 24 9.06 -1.37 -5.44
N GLU A 25 8.48 -0.50 -6.25
CA GLU A 25 9.18 0.44 -7.10
C GLU A 25 9.44 1.72 -6.31
N TYR A 26 10.63 2.29 -6.48
CA TYR A 26 11.06 3.52 -5.80
C TYR A 26 11.25 4.65 -6.80
N ASP A 27 11.00 5.87 -6.37
CA ASP A 27 11.33 7.07 -7.14
C ASP A 27 12.84 7.39 -7.07
N GLY A 28 13.28 8.42 -7.80
CA GLY A 28 14.67 8.88 -7.78
C GLY A 28 15.17 9.40 -6.43
N ALA A 29 14.26 9.73 -5.50
CA ALA A 29 14.54 10.10 -4.12
C ALA A 29 14.48 8.91 -3.14
N GLY A 30 14.19 7.70 -3.62
CA GLY A 30 14.17 6.47 -2.81
C GLY A 30 12.87 6.22 -2.03
N ASN A 31 11.77 6.91 -2.37
CA ASN A 31 10.47 6.65 -1.76
C ASN A 31 9.70 5.60 -2.56
N PRO A 32 9.00 4.66 -1.92
CA PRO A 32 8.18 3.69 -2.63
C PRO A 32 6.97 4.39 -3.29
N ILE A 33 6.83 4.21 -4.60
CA ILE A 33 5.80 4.84 -5.43
C ILE A 33 4.76 3.85 -5.96
N SER A 34 5.15 2.59 -6.16
CA SER A 34 4.25 1.54 -6.64
C SER A 34 4.62 0.19 -6.05
N TYR A 35 3.64 -0.70 -5.94
CA TYR A 35 3.82 -2.06 -5.44
C TYR A 35 2.97 -3.03 -6.24
N THR A 36 3.60 -4.05 -6.82
CA THR A 36 2.89 -5.06 -7.60
C THR A 36 2.59 -6.27 -6.72
N VAL A 37 1.32 -6.48 -6.39
CA VAL A 37 0.88 -7.60 -5.54
C VAL A 37 1.15 -8.94 -6.24
N ILE A 38 1.78 -9.88 -5.54
CA ILE A 38 1.99 -11.24 -6.02
C ILE A 38 1.12 -12.26 -5.29
N GLU A 39 1.17 -13.53 -5.70
CA GLU A 39 0.43 -14.60 -5.03
C GLU A 39 0.89 -14.76 -3.58
N GLY A 40 -0.04 -14.70 -2.64
CA GLY A 40 0.23 -14.76 -1.20
C GLY A 40 0.40 -13.40 -0.53
N ASP A 41 0.47 -12.30 -1.28
CA ASP A 41 0.40 -10.96 -0.70
C ASP A 41 -1.05 -10.55 -0.38
N SER A 42 -1.21 -9.76 0.68
CA SER A 42 -2.49 -9.21 1.11
C SER A 42 -2.42 -7.70 1.23
N PHE A 43 -3.52 -7.03 0.89
CA PHE A 43 -3.61 -5.57 0.98
C PHE A 43 -3.38 -5.05 2.41
N PHE A 44 -3.78 -5.82 3.42
CA PHE A 44 -3.55 -5.49 4.82
C PHE A 44 -2.05 -5.52 5.18
N ASP A 45 -1.36 -6.58 4.79
CA ASP A 45 0.07 -6.74 4.99
C ASP A 45 0.87 -5.69 4.20
N ILE A 46 0.44 -5.32 2.99
CA ILE A 46 1.04 -4.23 2.22
C ILE A 46 0.89 -2.90 2.97
N ALA A 47 -0.31 -2.58 3.47
CA ALA A 47 -0.53 -1.37 4.27
C ALA A 47 0.37 -1.34 5.52
N GLN A 48 0.51 -2.47 6.22
CA GLN A 48 1.41 -2.62 7.37
C GLN A 48 2.88 -2.43 6.99
N ARG A 49 3.32 -3.05 5.88
CA ARG A 49 4.70 -2.92 5.38
C ARG A 49 5.08 -1.48 5.07
N PHE A 50 4.14 -0.70 4.52
CA PHE A 50 4.38 0.69 4.13
C PHE A 50 4.03 1.72 5.19
N ASP A 51 3.69 1.28 6.41
CA ASP A 51 3.18 2.13 7.51
C ASP A 51 2.04 3.07 7.06
N LEU A 52 1.18 2.59 6.16
CA LEU A 52 0.09 3.38 5.59
C LEU A 52 -1.26 3.00 6.20
N PRO A 53 -2.10 3.98 6.55
CA PRO A 53 -3.47 3.69 6.94
C PRO A 53 -4.27 3.14 5.76
N MET A 54 -5.03 2.06 5.98
CA MET A 54 -5.85 1.42 4.94
C MET A 54 -6.75 2.40 4.20
N GLN A 55 -7.32 3.38 4.91
CA GLN A 55 -8.17 4.40 4.29
C GLN A 55 -7.40 5.26 3.28
N GLN A 56 -6.17 5.67 3.58
CA GLN A 56 -5.32 6.40 2.63
C GLN A 56 -4.95 5.51 1.44
N LEU A 57 -4.54 4.27 1.70
CA LEU A 57 -4.19 3.32 0.64
C LEU A 57 -5.37 3.06 -0.30
N LEU A 58 -6.59 2.91 0.22
CA LEU A 58 -7.83 2.77 -0.57
C LEU A 58 -8.15 4.03 -1.37
N ARG A 59 -7.93 5.23 -0.82
CA ARG A 59 -8.13 6.50 -1.53
C ARG A 59 -7.16 6.67 -2.70
N MET A 60 -5.91 6.27 -2.53
CA MET A 60 -4.92 6.25 -3.61
C MET A 60 -5.22 5.15 -4.65
N ASN A 61 -5.93 4.10 -4.24
CA ASN A 61 -6.23 2.92 -5.05
C ASN A 61 -7.73 2.62 -5.14
N PRO A 62 -8.54 3.52 -5.73
CA PRO A 62 -9.98 3.32 -5.82
C PRO A 62 -10.35 2.07 -6.65
N LYS A 63 -9.49 1.68 -7.59
CA LYS A 63 -9.63 0.45 -8.39
C LYS A 63 -9.54 -0.84 -7.56
N VAL A 64 -8.82 -0.78 -6.42
CA VAL A 64 -8.58 -1.92 -5.53
C VAL A 64 -9.76 -2.04 -4.56
N ALA A 65 -10.26 -0.92 -4.03
CA ALA A 65 -11.41 -0.89 -3.12
C ALA A 65 -12.66 -1.63 -3.64
N GLY A 66 -12.83 -1.73 -4.97
CA GLY A 66 -13.97 -2.37 -5.61
C GLY A 66 -13.84 -3.88 -5.87
N LEU A 67 -12.66 -4.49 -5.69
CA LEU A 67 -12.40 -5.88 -6.13
C LEU A 67 -12.67 -6.95 -5.05
N GLY A 68 -12.91 -6.55 -3.81
CA GLY A 68 -13.04 -7.49 -2.69
C GLY A 68 -11.67 -8.06 -2.27
N GLU A 69 -11.57 -8.52 -1.02
CA GLU A 69 -10.29 -8.84 -0.36
C GLU A 69 -9.49 -9.97 -1.04
N ASP A 70 -10.14 -10.82 -1.85
CA ASP A 70 -9.56 -11.99 -2.49
C ASP A 70 -8.97 -11.77 -3.89
N ILE A 71 -9.15 -10.60 -4.53
CA ILE A 71 -8.84 -10.40 -5.97
C ILE A 71 -7.69 -9.40 -6.22
N TYR A 72 -6.73 -9.30 -5.30
CA TYR A 72 -5.63 -8.33 -5.43
C TYR A 72 -4.39 -8.83 -6.17
N LEU A 73 -4.29 -10.12 -6.48
CA LEU A 73 -3.15 -10.68 -7.20
C LEU A 73 -2.91 -9.95 -8.54
N ARG A 74 -1.66 -9.56 -8.80
CA ARG A 74 -1.19 -8.83 -9.99
C ARG A 74 -1.71 -7.39 -10.11
N GLN A 75 -2.36 -6.84 -9.08
CA GLN A 75 -2.68 -5.42 -9.06
C GLN A 75 -1.44 -4.58 -8.73
N VAL A 76 -1.35 -3.43 -9.39
CA VAL A 76 -0.35 -2.41 -9.06
C VAL A 76 -1.01 -1.42 -8.10
N ILE A 77 -0.56 -1.47 -6.84
CA ILE A 77 -0.94 -0.55 -5.78
C ILE A 77 -0.07 0.69 -5.90
N ASN A 78 -0.70 1.84 -6.03
CA ASN A 78 -0.07 3.14 -5.90
C ASN A 78 0.25 3.42 -4.43
N LEU A 79 1.52 3.62 -4.12
CA LEU A 79 2.01 4.00 -2.78
C LEU A 79 2.38 5.48 -2.71
N ASP A 80 2.34 6.17 -3.85
CA ASP A 80 2.62 7.59 -3.94
C ASP A 80 1.45 8.40 -3.35
N TRP A 81 1.63 8.82 -2.09
CA TRP A 81 0.72 9.68 -1.35
C TRP A 81 0.53 11.07 -1.97
N THR A 82 1.41 11.50 -2.87
CA THR A 82 1.24 12.75 -3.63
C THR A 82 0.35 12.56 -4.85
N LYS A 83 0.16 11.30 -5.29
CA LYS A 83 -0.74 10.94 -6.37
C LYS A 83 -2.02 10.31 -5.85
N ASN A 84 -3.03 11.17 -5.65
CA ASN A 84 -4.39 10.70 -5.48
C ASN A 84 -4.92 10.28 -6.86
N GLY A 85 -5.42 9.04 -6.96
CA GLY A 85 -5.84 8.42 -8.22
C GLY A 85 -6.90 9.17 -9.02
#